data_AF-A0A7Z6Y171-F1
#
_entry.id   AF-A0A7Z6Y171-F1
#
_cell.length_a   1.000
_cell.length_b   1.000
_cell.length_c   1.000
_cell.angle_alpha   90.00
_cell.angle_beta   90.00
_cell.angle_gamma   90.00
#
_symmetry.space_group_name_H-M   'P 1'
#
loop_
_entity.id
_entity.type
_entity.pdbx_description
1 polymer ?
#
loop_
_entity_poly.entity_id
_entity_poly.type
_entity_poly.pdbx_seq_one_letter_code
_entity_poly.pdbx_strand_id
1 'polypeptide(L)'
;MTELQSPIRLPIFRRGAIYATYRGKGCAQDSDSIFRHYDSRPSSGQGFLQGDRMPGNNKPSSHHGRINLEQQRKRAKELLLRMKDGTASDQLILLNKTTPTLSDAQWLIARQLGFSSWPRLKAHVDAVDFAARNPDFEASDEARTVHWRCGSDIAHTLKLAGFKGSFKMLTDPLCMGPVQAVPEKAYQAARSHYISQAFGLSLTDVARRFDDEYTDLQQMSSADHSVLWCEADAYDQLFLIRTLAALEQLPARLEIIQVSQIPGVQRFIGIGQLAPDLLAWLWPQRKAVTEEMLHLARQAWAAYCNASPVALAELAHTAQPSLPCLAPALLRQLQELPGVDDGLSLTERLSLQCISEAGAMTFGQVFAELTDKREPLPFLGDMMFHAMMRPLIDSPTALMIESDTRLEWPRRSLKLTPLGQQVLAAKAYWPDYCHQARWVGGVCIQPGQPHWMIDKHLRPLWRA
;
A
#
# COMPACT_ATOMS: atom_id res chain seq x y z
N MET A 1 30.17 -6.00 67.92
CA MET A 1 28.95 -6.50 68.57
C MET A 1 27.79 -6.35 67.59
N THR A 2 26.89 -7.33 67.60
CA THR A 2 25.51 -7.33 67.07
C THR A 2 25.26 -7.10 65.57
N GLU A 3 24.56 -8.09 65.02
CA GLU A 3 23.90 -8.20 63.72
C GLU A 3 22.69 -7.25 63.57
N LEU A 4 22.18 -7.04 62.34
CA LEU A 4 20.86 -7.56 61.91
C LEU A 4 20.42 -7.14 60.48
N GLN A 5 20.20 -8.15 59.63
CA GLN A 5 19.17 -8.32 58.58
C GLN A 5 18.90 -7.31 57.42
N SER A 6 19.21 -7.80 56.21
CA SER A 6 18.61 -7.66 54.85
C SER A 6 17.06 -7.50 54.77
N PRO A 7 16.40 -7.02 53.66
CA PRO A 7 16.57 -7.58 52.30
C PRO A 7 16.32 -6.72 51.01
N ILE A 8 17.01 -7.15 49.93
CA ILE A 8 16.60 -7.31 48.50
C ILE A 8 15.74 -6.23 47.80
N ARG A 9 16.27 -5.65 46.70
CA ARG A 9 15.52 -5.39 45.44
C ARG A 9 16.44 -5.24 44.21
N LEU A 10 15.90 -5.55 43.02
CA LEU A 10 16.59 -5.69 41.73
C LEU A 10 17.03 -4.35 41.10
N PRO A 11 18.15 -4.30 40.36
CA PRO A 11 18.57 -3.10 39.62
C PRO A 11 17.89 -2.97 38.25
N ILE A 12 17.45 -1.75 37.94
CA ILE A 12 16.89 -1.36 36.64
C ILE A 12 18.03 -1.03 35.67
N PHE A 13 18.16 -1.76 34.57
CA PHE A 13 19.08 -1.40 33.49
C PHE A 13 18.49 -0.31 32.59
N ARG A 14 18.98 0.93 32.73
CA ARG A 14 18.91 1.93 31.65
C ARG A 14 19.97 1.58 30.60
N ARG A 15 19.59 1.49 29.32
CA ARG A 15 20.53 1.65 28.20
C ARG A 15 20.15 2.92 27.44
N GLY A 16 21.06 3.89 27.43
CA GLY A 16 20.97 5.04 26.53
C GLY A 16 21.42 4.65 25.12
N ALA A 17 20.76 5.19 24.11
CA ALA A 17 21.23 5.11 22.73
C ALA A 17 22.26 6.22 22.48
N ILE A 18 23.40 5.84 21.91
CA ILE A 18 24.47 6.77 21.52
C ILE A 18 24.15 7.29 20.12
N TYR A 19 23.95 8.61 19.99
CA TYR A 19 23.88 9.27 18.68
C TYR A 19 25.30 9.51 18.16
N ALA A 20 25.67 8.84 17.07
CA ALA A 20 26.85 9.19 16.29
C ALA A 20 26.45 10.21 15.21
N THR A 21 26.75 11.48 15.44
CA THR A 21 26.60 12.54 14.43
C THR A 21 27.89 12.68 13.62
N TYR A 22 27.82 12.41 12.32
CA TYR A 22 28.94 12.69 11.42
C TYR A 22 28.98 14.20 11.12
N ARG A 23 30.03 14.88 11.56
CA ARG A 23 30.27 16.31 11.26
C ARG A 23 31.72 16.49 10.80
N GLY A 24 31.90 16.81 9.52
CA GLY A 24 33.23 17.08 8.96
C GLY A 24 33.83 18.40 9.46
N LYS A 25 35.15 18.40 9.63
CA LYS A 25 36.07 19.55 9.70
C LYS A 25 37.36 19.10 9.00
N GLY A 26 38.14 19.93 8.31
CA GLY A 26 38.05 21.37 7.98
C GLY A 26 38.95 21.62 6.75
N CYS A 27 39.66 22.73 6.54
CA CYS A 27 39.50 24.16 6.85
C CYS A 27 40.76 24.90 6.29
N ALA A 28 40.56 26.05 5.63
CA ALA A 28 41.51 27.12 5.21
C ALA A 28 41.14 27.57 3.78
N GLN A 29 41.13 28.83 3.33
CA GLN A 29 41.32 30.19 3.88
C GLN A 29 40.78 31.18 2.79
N ASP A 30 40.48 32.47 2.96
CA ASP A 30 40.59 33.42 4.09
C ASP A 30 39.61 34.63 3.93
N SER A 31 39.75 35.65 4.79
CA SER A 31 39.34 37.08 4.64
C SER A 31 37.84 37.49 4.71
N ASP A 32 37.54 38.23 5.80
CA ASP A 32 36.85 39.53 5.86
C ASP A 32 35.39 39.75 5.38
N SER A 33 34.49 39.91 6.37
CA SER A 33 33.94 41.22 6.80
C SER A 33 32.42 41.31 7.12
N ILE A 34 32.14 41.99 8.24
CA ILE A 34 31.03 42.92 8.48
C ILE A 34 29.57 42.41 8.76
N PHE A 35 29.25 42.46 10.08
CA PHE A 35 28.03 42.99 10.73
C PHE A 35 26.63 42.31 10.72
N ARG A 36 26.15 42.16 11.97
CA ARG A 36 24.78 42.30 12.53
C ARG A 36 23.73 41.18 12.39
N HIS A 37 23.45 40.65 13.58
CA HIS A 37 22.18 40.09 14.06
C HIS A 37 20.90 40.48 13.30
N TYR A 38 20.09 39.46 12.96
CA TYR A 38 18.75 39.23 13.55
C TYR A 38 18.34 37.79 13.19
N ASP A 39 18.33 36.85 14.16
CA ASP A 39 17.97 35.44 13.92
C ASP A 39 16.75 35.04 14.76
N SER A 40 15.56 35.25 14.18
CA SER A 40 14.29 34.80 14.74
C SER A 40 13.92 33.44 14.16
N ARG A 41 14.23 32.36 14.88
CA ARG A 41 13.86 30.99 14.50
C ARG A 41 12.37 30.71 14.72
N PRO A 42 11.74 30.01 13.77
CA PRO A 42 10.81 28.93 14.09
C PRO A 42 11.44 27.57 13.80
N SER A 43 11.10 26.57 14.60
CA SER A 43 11.57 25.19 14.43
C SER A 43 10.88 24.48 13.27
N SER A 44 11.60 24.21 12.18
CA SER A 44 11.15 23.31 11.11
C SER A 44 11.37 21.84 11.50
N GLY A 45 10.32 21.18 11.99
CA GLY A 45 10.32 19.73 12.18
C GLY A 45 10.19 19.00 10.84
N GLN A 46 11.20 18.21 10.46
CA GLN A 46 11.12 17.34 9.28
C GLN A 46 10.24 16.12 9.59
N GLY A 47 8.93 16.24 9.33
CA GLY A 47 8.01 15.12 9.29
C GLY A 47 8.04 14.46 7.91
N PHE A 48 8.73 13.33 7.77
CA PHE A 48 8.70 12.54 6.55
C PHE A 48 7.34 11.83 6.38
N LEU A 49 6.98 11.50 5.13
CA LEU A 49 5.87 10.61 4.80
C LEU A 49 6.19 9.16 5.19
N GLN A 50 6.26 8.92 6.50
CA GLN A 50 6.34 7.59 7.07
C GLN A 50 5.04 7.37 7.85
N GLY A 51 4.10 6.66 7.24
CA GLY A 51 2.96 6.12 7.95
C GLY A 51 3.47 5.12 8.98
N ASP A 52 3.59 5.55 10.23
CA ASP A 52 3.93 4.66 11.35
C ASP A 52 2.84 3.59 11.44
N ARG A 53 3.18 2.35 11.06
CA ARG A 53 2.26 1.22 11.21
C ARG A 53 1.83 1.15 12.67
N MET A 54 0.51 1.24 12.87
CA MET A 54 -0.13 0.88 14.14
C MET A 54 0.48 -0.42 14.69
N PRO A 55 0.95 -0.44 15.94
CA PRO A 55 1.60 -1.62 16.51
C PRO A 55 0.58 -2.76 16.67
N GLY A 56 0.59 -3.69 15.72
CA GLY A 56 -0.22 -4.90 15.78
C GLY A 56 0.26 -5.83 16.90
N ASN A 57 -0.66 -6.21 17.79
CA ASN A 57 -0.45 -7.28 18.78
C ASN A 57 0.09 -8.55 18.10
N ASN A 58 0.94 -9.31 18.81
CA ASN A 58 1.54 -10.58 18.38
C ASN A 58 0.57 -11.50 17.61
N LYS A 59 0.58 -11.42 16.27
CA LYS A 59 -0.06 -12.35 15.34
C LYS A 59 1.00 -13.34 14.81
N PRO A 60 0.62 -14.56 14.38
CA PRO A 60 1.57 -15.59 13.94
C PRO A 60 2.44 -15.16 12.75
N SER A 61 3.57 -15.86 12.56
CA SER A 61 4.64 -15.59 11.58
C SER A 61 4.23 -15.59 10.09
N SER A 62 2.96 -15.84 9.78
CA SER A 62 2.40 -15.85 8.42
C SER A 62 2.13 -14.46 7.82
N HIS A 63 2.42 -13.35 8.52
CA HIS A 63 2.22 -12.01 7.95
C HIS A 63 3.33 -11.59 6.97
N HIS A 64 4.59 -11.90 7.26
CA HIS A 64 5.76 -11.47 6.46
C HIS A 64 6.32 -12.54 5.51
N GLY A 65 5.55 -13.59 5.22
CA GLY A 65 5.88 -14.64 4.25
C GLY A 65 6.96 -15.67 4.65
N ARG A 66 7.89 -15.33 5.55
CA ARG A 66 8.94 -16.26 6.00
C ARG A 66 8.38 -17.36 6.93
N ILE A 67 8.26 -18.58 6.41
CA ILE A 67 7.72 -19.75 7.12
C ILE A 67 8.84 -20.51 7.87
N ASN A 68 8.69 -20.68 9.18
CA ASN A 68 9.56 -21.58 9.96
C ASN A 68 9.08 -23.05 9.80
N LEU A 69 9.83 -23.85 9.05
CA LEU A 69 9.48 -25.26 8.77
C LEU A 69 9.47 -26.14 10.03
N GLU A 70 10.35 -25.92 11.00
CA GLU A 70 10.39 -26.69 12.25
C GLU A 70 9.15 -26.44 13.12
N GLN A 71 8.74 -25.17 13.21
CA GLN A 71 7.49 -24.76 13.84
C GLN A 71 6.29 -25.45 13.17
N GLN A 72 6.24 -25.49 11.83
CA GLN A 72 5.15 -26.20 11.13
C GLN A 72 5.22 -27.71 11.34
N ARG A 73 6.41 -28.33 11.46
CA ARG A 73 6.55 -29.76 11.81
C ARG A 73 6.01 -30.05 13.20
N LYS A 74 6.25 -29.17 14.19
CA LYS A 74 5.69 -29.27 15.54
C LYS A 74 4.17 -29.14 15.50
N ARG A 75 3.65 -28.11 14.83
CA ARG A 75 2.22 -27.87 14.63
C ARG A 75 1.50 -29.05 13.96
N ALA A 76 2.14 -29.75 13.03
CA ALA A 76 1.59 -30.96 12.40
C ALA A 76 1.46 -32.14 13.38
N LYS A 77 2.41 -32.31 14.30
CA LYS A 77 2.33 -33.34 15.36
C LYS A 77 1.23 -33.01 16.37
N GLU A 78 1.11 -31.73 16.75
CA GLU A 78 0.06 -31.24 17.66
C GLU A 78 -1.34 -31.38 17.05
N LEU A 79 -1.49 -31.03 15.76
CA LEU A 79 -2.74 -31.22 15.03
C LEU A 79 -3.11 -32.71 14.91
N LEU A 80 -2.14 -33.58 14.63
CA LEU A 80 -2.38 -35.04 14.62
C LEU A 80 -2.88 -35.55 15.97
N LEU A 81 -2.27 -35.10 17.08
CA LEU A 81 -2.70 -35.48 18.43
C LEU A 81 -4.15 -35.04 18.67
N ARG A 82 -4.47 -33.76 18.42
CA ARG A 82 -5.84 -33.24 18.54
C ARG A 82 -6.88 -33.97 17.68
N MET A 83 -6.51 -34.37 16.47
CA MET A 83 -7.39 -35.17 15.59
C MET A 83 -7.61 -36.59 16.12
N LYS A 84 -6.61 -37.21 16.77
CA LYS A 84 -6.78 -38.52 17.43
C LYS A 84 -7.64 -38.41 18.70
N ASP A 85 -7.49 -37.31 19.44
CA ASP A 85 -8.22 -37.06 20.70
C ASP A 85 -9.63 -36.48 20.46
N GLY A 86 -10.08 -36.34 19.21
CA GLY A 86 -11.41 -35.82 18.86
C GLY A 86 -11.60 -34.31 19.06
N THR A 87 -10.54 -33.55 19.35
CA THR A 87 -10.58 -32.09 19.62
C THR A 87 -10.30 -31.22 18.37
N ALA A 88 -10.48 -31.81 17.18
CA ALA A 88 -10.22 -31.20 15.88
C ALA A 88 -11.21 -31.74 14.82
N SER A 89 -12.51 -31.79 15.17
CA SER A 89 -13.58 -32.40 14.38
C SER A 89 -13.69 -31.81 12.97
N ASP A 90 -13.61 -30.49 12.82
CA ASP A 90 -13.67 -29.81 11.52
C ASP A 90 -12.57 -30.30 10.56
N GLN A 91 -11.37 -30.57 11.10
CA GLN A 91 -10.23 -31.04 10.33
C GLN A 91 -10.37 -32.52 9.94
N LEU A 92 -11.01 -33.35 10.78
CA LEU A 92 -11.38 -34.73 10.43
C LEU A 92 -12.45 -34.77 9.33
N ILE A 93 -13.46 -33.89 9.41
CA ILE A 93 -14.50 -33.74 8.38
C ILE A 93 -13.88 -33.32 7.05
N LEU A 94 -12.99 -32.33 7.05
CA LEU A 94 -12.24 -31.87 5.87
C LEU A 94 -11.40 -32.98 5.20
N LEU A 95 -10.91 -33.96 5.97
CA LEU A 95 -10.14 -35.09 5.46
C LEU A 95 -11.01 -36.27 5.01
N ASN A 96 -12.28 -36.33 5.45
CA ASN A 96 -13.18 -37.48 5.30
C ASN A 96 -12.52 -38.82 5.70
N LYS A 97 -11.83 -38.84 6.84
CA LYS A 97 -11.08 -40.01 7.35
C LYS A 97 -11.34 -40.24 8.84
N THR A 98 -11.48 -41.51 9.22
CA THR A 98 -11.61 -41.96 10.61
C THR A 98 -10.26 -42.13 11.33
N THR A 99 -9.17 -42.38 10.59
CA THR A 99 -7.83 -42.61 11.13
C THR A 99 -6.83 -41.58 10.58
N PRO A 100 -6.62 -40.44 11.27
CA PRO A 100 -5.73 -39.39 10.79
C PRO A 100 -4.25 -39.80 10.87
N THR A 101 -3.47 -39.42 9.85
CA THR A 101 -2.01 -39.62 9.79
C THR A 101 -1.25 -38.29 9.91
N LEU A 102 0.07 -38.37 10.16
CA LEU A 102 0.92 -37.17 10.16
C LEU A 102 0.95 -36.49 8.78
N SER A 103 0.87 -37.27 7.70
CA SER A 103 0.79 -36.76 6.32
C SER A 103 -0.49 -35.96 6.08
N ASP A 104 -1.61 -36.37 6.67
CA ASP A 104 -2.87 -35.63 6.60
C ASP A 104 -2.77 -34.29 7.36
N ALA A 105 -2.21 -34.29 8.57
CA ALA A 105 -1.97 -33.08 9.35
C ALA A 105 -1.01 -32.10 8.64
N GLN A 106 0.06 -32.62 8.02
CA GLN A 106 0.99 -31.86 7.19
C GLN A 106 0.31 -31.29 5.93
N TRP A 107 -0.56 -32.05 5.28
CA TRP A 107 -1.32 -31.59 4.12
C TRP A 107 -2.27 -30.46 4.47
N LEU A 108 -3.01 -30.56 5.58
CA LEU A 108 -3.88 -29.49 6.09
C LEU A 108 -3.10 -28.19 6.38
N ILE A 109 -1.96 -28.29 7.06
CA ILE A 109 -1.11 -27.11 7.35
C ILE A 109 -0.52 -26.51 6.07
N ALA A 110 -0.10 -27.35 5.11
CA ALA A 110 0.36 -26.88 3.81
C ALA A 110 -0.74 -26.10 3.09
N ARG A 111 -1.97 -26.62 3.07
CA ARG A 111 -3.14 -25.97 2.45
C ARG A 111 -3.51 -24.64 3.13
N GLN A 112 -3.48 -24.58 4.46
CA GLN A 112 -3.69 -23.33 5.22
C GLN A 112 -2.64 -22.26 4.91
N LEU A 113 -1.43 -22.65 4.52
CA LEU A 113 -0.35 -21.75 4.12
C LEU A 113 -0.30 -21.51 2.59
N GLY A 114 -1.33 -21.91 1.83
CA GLY A 114 -1.43 -21.69 0.38
C GLY A 114 -0.71 -22.73 -0.49
N PHE A 115 -0.16 -23.80 0.07
CA PHE A 115 0.55 -24.84 -0.67
C PHE A 115 -0.34 -26.05 -0.98
N SER A 116 -0.20 -26.61 -2.18
CA SER A 116 -0.98 -27.79 -2.56
C SER A 116 -0.59 -29.07 -1.81
N SER A 117 0.63 -29.13 -1.25
CA SER A 117 1.21 -30.27 -0.56
C SER A 117 2.41 -29.87 0.30
N TRP A 118 2.73 -30.70 1.30
CA TRP A 118 3.86 -30.47 2.22
C TRP A 118 5.24 -30.42 1.52
N PRO A 119 5.55 -31.23 0.50
CA PRO A 119 6.79 -31.08 -0.25
C PRO A 119 6.94 -29.73 -0.96
N ARG A 120 5.84 -29.14 -1.47
CA ARG A 120 5.88 -27.79 -2.07
C ARG A 120 6.11 -26.69 -1.02
N LEU A 121 5.52 -26.83 0.17
CA LEU A 121 5.84 -25.94 1.30
C LEU A 121 7.33 -26.03 1.65
N LYS A 122 7.89 -27.24 1.79
CA LYS A 122 9.32 -27.43 2.05
C LYS A 122 10.18 -26.77 0.96
N ALA A 123 9.89 -27.07 -0.31
CA ALA A 123 10.66 -26.55 -1.44
C ALA A 123 10.64 -25.01 -1.49
N HIS A 124 9.52 -24.36 -1.14
CA HIS A 124 9.47 -22.90 -1.02
C HIS A 124 10.33 -22.38 0.13
N VAL A 125 10.30 -22.99 1.32
CA VAL A 125 11.19 -22.60 2.43
C VAL A 125 12.65 -22.77 2.04
N ASP A 126 13.01 -23.92 1.47
CA ASP A 126 14.36 -24.20 1.01
C ASP A 126 14.82 -23.18 -0.06
N ALA A 127 13.93 -22.76 -0.97
CA ALA A 127 14.22 -21.77 -2.01
C ALA A 127 14.38 -20.34 -1.47
N VAL A 128 13.56 -19.93 -0.49
CA VAL A 128 13.69 -18.62 0.18
C VAL A 128 15.00 -18.54 0.97
N ASP A 129 15.30 -19.58 1.76
CA ASP A 129 16.57 -19.69 2.50
C ASP A 129 17.78 -19.75 1.56
N PHE A 130 17.64 -20.37 0.39
CA PHE A 130 18.70 -20.40 -0.62
C PHE A 130 18.94 -19.03 -1.24
N ALA A 131 17.91 -18.32 -1.68
CA ALA A 131 18.03 -16.99 -2.28
C ALA A 131 18.66 -15.98 -1.30
N ALA A 132 18.21 -15.97 -0.04
CA ALA A 132 18.74 -15.08 0.99
C ALA A 132 20.22 -15.36 1.36
N ARG A 133 20.68 -16.61 1.23
CA ARG A 133 22.08 -16.99 1.49
C ARG A 133 23.00 -16.82 0.28
N ASN A 134 22.44 -16.74 -0.92
CA ASN A 134 23.20 -16.68 -2.18
C ASN A 134 22.68 -15.53 -3.09
N PRO A 135 22.77 -14.25 -2.63
CA PRO A 135 22.22 -13.10 -3.37
C PRO A 135 22.86 -12.89 -4.75
N ASP A 136 24.04 -13.46 -5.00
CA ASP A 136 24.75 -13.35 -6.29
C ASP A 136 24.50 -14.54 -7.25
N PHE A 137 23.63 -15.51 -6.92
CA PHE A 137 23.57 -16.81 -7.63
C PHE A 137 22.95 -16.80 -9.04
N GLU A 138 21.74 -16.24 -9.24
CA GLU A 138 21.12 -16.17 -10.58
C GLU A 138 21.33 -14.82 -11.26
N ALA A 139 21.33 -13.74 -10.49
CA ALA A 139 21.65 -12.39 -10.93
C ALA A 139 22.01 -11.56 -9.69
N SER A 140 23.27 -11.19 -9.52
CA SER A 140 23.64 -10.19 -8.52
C SER A 140 22.94 -8.87 -8.82
N ASP A 141 22.38 -8.20 -7.81
CA ASP A 141 22.00 -6.80 -7.95
C ASP A 141 23.26 -5.94 -8.16
N GLU A 142 23.25 -5.10 -9.19
CA GLU A 142 24.41 -4.32 -9.59
C GLU A 142 24.36 -2.94 -8.92
N ALA A 143 25.51 -2.36 -8.57
CA ALA A 143 25.55 -1.04 -7.92
C ALA A 143 24.94 0.11 -8.78
N ARG A 144 24.80 -0.13 -10.09
CA ARG A 144 24.17 0.76 -11.07
C ARG A 144 22.66 0.51 -11.29
N THR A 145 22.10 -0.55 -10.70
CA THR A 145 20.66 -0.81 -10.76
C THR A 145 19.90 0.32 -10.09
N VAL A 146 18.79 0.75 -10.69
CA VAL A 146 17.83 1.68 -10.08
C VAL A 146 16.55 0.91 -9.76
N HIS A 147 16.25 0.76 -8.48
CA HIS A 147 15.01 0.16 -7.99
C HIS A 147 13.93 1.25 -7.86
N TRP A 148 12.74 0.97 -8.38
CA TRP A 148 11.62 1.90 -8.42
C TRP A 148 10.38 1.33 -7.71
N ARG A 149 9.66 2.19 -6.98
CA ARG A 149 8.45 1.88 -6.19
C ARG A 149 7.55 3.13 -6.12
N CYS A 150 6.25 2.98 -5.84
CA CYS A 150 5.37 4.14 -5.55
C CYS A 150 5.58 4.76 -4.15
N GLY A 151 6.48 4.19 -3.34
CA GLY A 151 6.73 4.62 -1.96
C GLY A 151 8.03 4.04 -1.39
N SER A 152 8.32 4.35 -0.13
CA SER A 152 9.57 3.99 0.55
C SER A 152 9.51 2.70 1.37
N ASP A 153 8.40 1.97 1.32
CA ASP A 153 8.06 0.85 2.22
C ASP A 153 9.04 -0.33 2.13
N ILE A 154 9.66 -0.54 0.96
CA ILE A 154 10.70 -1.57 0.75
C ILE A 154 12.14 -1.03 0.78
N ALA A 155 12.34 0.30 0.85
CA ALA A 155 13.66 0.93 0.64
C ALA A 155 14.73 0.48 1.67
N HIS A 156 14.32 0.27 2.91
CA HIS A 156 15.21 -0.30 3.95
C HIS A 156 15.33 -1.82 3.81
N THR A 157 14.23 -2.51 3.50
CA THR A 157 14.16 -3.97 3.35
C THR A 157 15.04 -4.49 2.21
N LEU A 158 15.14 -3.76 1.10
CA LEU A 158 16.09 -4.04 0.03
C LEU A 158 17.54 -3.98 0.53
N LYS A 159 17.92 -2.94 1.30
CA LYS A 159 19.28 -2.86 1.87
C LYS A 159 19.57 -4.02 2.83
N LEU A 160 18.58 -4.44 3.63
CA LEU A 160 18.70 -5.64 4.49
C LEU A 160 18.80 -6.95 3.70
N ALA A 161 18.21 -7.02 2.50
CA ALA A 161 18.27 -8.16 1.61
C ALA A 161 19.56 -8.21 0.75
N GLY A 162 20.47 -7.25 0.92
CA GLY A 162 21.78 -7.24 0.26
C GLY A 162 21.82 -6.51 -1.09
N PHE A 163 20.75 -5.78 -1.45
CA PHE A 163 20.71 -4.96 -2.67
C PHE A 163 21.70 -3.79 -2.58
N LYS A 164 22.40 -3.55 -3.69
CA LYS A 164 23.51 -2.60 -3.86
C LYS A 164 23.09 -1.39 -4.69
N GLY A 165 22.03 -1.53 -5.51
CA GLY A 165 21.50 -0.50 -6.39
C GLY A 165 20.92 0.70 -5.64
N SER A 166 20.72 1.78 -6.39
CA SER A 166 20.02 2.98 -5.92
C SER A 166 18.51 2.75 -5.83
N PHE A 167 17.81 3.58 -5.05
CA PHE A 167 16.36 3.51 -4.87
C PHE A 167 15.74 4.85 -5.22
N LYS A 168 14.78 4.85 -6.15
CA LYS A 168 13.99 6.01 -6.57
C LYS A 168 12.50 5.73 -6.39
N MET A 169 11.71 6.79 -6.33
CA MET A 169 10.27 6.71 -6.09
C MET A 169 9.52 7.64 -7.05
N LEU A 170 8.25 7.32 -7.27
CA LEU A 170 7.24 8.29 -7.69
C LEU A 170 6.11 8.23 -6.66
N THR A 171 6.08 9.19 -5.74
CA THR A 171 5.21 9.18 -4.55
C THR A 171 3.87 9.90 -4.76
N ASP A 172 3.51 10.19 -6.01
CA ASP A 172 2.21 10.77 -6.35
C ASP A 172 1.10 9.69 -6.26
N PRO A 173 0.14 9.79 -5.31
CA PRO A 173 -0.96 8.84 -5.19
C PRO A 173 -1.99 9.07 -6.30
N LEU A 174 -1.70 8.51 -7.47
CA LEU A 174 -2.51 8.65 -8.70
C LEU A 174 -3.93 8.09 -8.57
N CYS A 175 -4.22 7.25 -7.57
CA CYS A 175 -5.55 6.74 -7.26
C CYS A 175 -6.50 7.79 -6.63
N MET A 176 -6.01 8.99 -6.30
CA MET A 176 -6.82 10.08 -5.75
C MET A 176 -6.46 11.45 -6.35
N GLY A 177 -7.45 12.34 -6.45
CA GLY A 177 -7.28 13.70 -6.99
C GLY A 177 -7.25 13.77 -8.52
N PRO A 178 -7.15 14.98 -9.10
CA PRO A 178 -7.18 15.19 -10.54
C PRO A 178 -5.96 14.54 -11.20
N VAL A 179 -6.19 13.66 -12.17
CA VAL A 179 -5.14 13.11 -13.04
C VAL A 179 -5.60 13.36 -14.47
N GLN A 180 -5.19 14.50 -15.04
CA GLN A 180 -5.77 15.03 -16.27
C GLN A 180 -4.77 15.00 -17.43
N ALA A 181 -5.27 14.87 -18.66
CA ALA A 181 -4.48 15.01 -19.88
C ALA A 181 -4.15 16.49 -20.18
N VAL A 182 -3.24 17.08 -19.39
CA VAL A 182 -2.76 18.47 -19.52
C VAL A 182 -1.22 18.50 -19.65
N PRO A 183 -0.61 19.59 -20.16
CA PRO A 183 0.84 19.70 -20.27
C PRO A 183 1.56 19.50 -18.93
N GLU A 184 2.72 18.86 -18.95
CA GLU A 184 3.38 18.32 -17.75
C GLU A 184 3.56 19.33 -16.60
N LYS A 185 3.96 20.58 -16.89
CA LYS A 185 4.08 21.63 -15.85
C LYS A 185 2.74 21.98 -15.19
N ALA A 186 1.65 22.00 -15.96
CA ALA A 186 0.31 22.23 -15.44
C ALA A 186 -0.20 21.01 -14.65
N TYR A 187 0.13 19.81 -15.12
CA TYR A 187 -0.15 18.55 -14.43
C TYR A 187 0.52 18.53 -13.04
N GLN A 188 1.84 18.71 -12.98
CA GLN A 188 2.60 18.71 -11.73
C GLN A 188 2.14 19.80 -10.76
N ALA A 189 1.80 21.00 -11.25
CA ALA A 189 1.26 22.07 -10.41
C ALA A 189 -0.12 21.70 -9.81
N ALA A 190 -1.02 21.12 -10.61
CA ALA A 190 -2.32 20.66 -10.14
C ALA A 190 -2.21 19.51 -9.12
N ARG A 191 -1.33 18.52 -9.39
CA ARG A 191 -1.01 17.45 -8.43
C ARG A 191 -0.42 18.01 -7.14
N SER A 192 0.58 18.89 -7.22
CA SER A 192 1.21 19.48 -6.03
C SER A 192 0.23 20.24 -5.15
N HIS A 193 -0.69 21.00 -5.76
CA HIS A 193 -1.75 21.70 -5.03
C HIS A 193 -2.71 20.73 -4.34
N TYR A 194 -3.19 19.71 -5.06
CA TYR A 194 -4.06 18.68 -4.49
C TYR A 194 -3.41 17.93 -3.32
N ILE A 195 -2.15 17.53 -3.46
CA ILE A 195 -1.40 16.78 -2.44
C ILE A 195 -1.07 17.66 -1.23
N SER A 196 -0.75 18.94 -1.43
CA SER A 196 -0.62 19.93 -0.36
C SER A 196 -1.91 20.05 0.44
N GLN A 197 -3.06 20.18 -0.23
CA GLN A 197 -4.37 20.31 0.41
C GLN A 197 -4.81 19.03 1.13
N ALA A 198 -4.75 17.88 0.45
CA ALA A 198 -5.28 16.60 0.95
C ALA A 198 -4.53 16.07 2.18
N PHE A 199 -3.23 16.37 2.30
CA PHE A 199 -2.37 15.88 3.39
C PHE A 199 -1.88 16.98 4.34
N GLY A 200 -2.28 18.24 4.14
CA GLY A 200 -1.85 19.36 4.97
C GLY A 200 -0.35 19.68 4.87
N LEU A 201 0.25 19.46 3.69
CA LEU A 201 1.68 19.61 3.46
C LEU A 201 2.02 20.98 2.86
N SER A 202 3.25 21.45 3.09
CA SER A 202 3.83 22.61 2.44
C SER A 202 3.83 22.46 0.91
N LEU A 203 3.13 23.36 0.20
CA LEU A 203 3.05 23.34 -1.26
C LEU A 203 4.44 23.41 -1.91
N THR A 204 5.35 24.21 -1.37
CA THR A 204 6.72 24.35 -1.87
C THR A 204 7.51 23.05 -1.75
N ASP A 205 7.36 22.32 -0.64
CA ASP A 205 8.06 21.04 -0.43
C ASP A 205 7.48 19.92 -1.30
N VAL A 206 6.16 19.89 -1.48
CA VAL A 206 5.50 18.95 -2.41
C VAL A 206 5.92 19.24 -3.86
N ALA A 207 5.88 20.51 -4.28
CA ALA A 207 6.26 20.91 -5.63
C ALA A 207 7.72 20.57 -5.94
N ARG A 208 8.66 20.87 -5.02
CA ARG A 208 10.07 20.49 -5.18
C ARG A 208 10.23 18.97 -5.26
N ARG A 209 9.58 18.21 -4.38
CA ARG A 209 9.65 16.73 -4.42
C ARG A 209 9.13 16.18 -5.75
N PHE A 210 8.05 16.73 -6.29
CA PHE A 210 7.53 16.30 -7.59
C PHE A 210 8.42 16.72 -8.75
N ASP A 211 9.06 17.89 -8.71
CA ASP A 211 10.08 18.29 -9.70
C ASP A 211 11.27 17.31 -9.67
N ASP A 212 11.76 16.95 -8.47
CA ASP A 212 12.80 15.93 -8.26
C ASP A 212 12.36 14.56 -8.84
N GLU A 213 11.19 14.04 -8.44
CA GLU A 213 10.68 12.71 -8.81
C GLU A 213 10.31 12.57 -10.30
N TYR A 214 9.71 13.59 -10.91
CA TYR A 214 9.39 13.57 -12.35
C TYR A 214 10.62 13.80 -13.24
N THR A 215 11.59 14.61 -12.80
CA THR A 215 12.90 14.71 -13.48
C THR A 215 13.62 13.36 -13.45
N ASP A 216 13.60 12.70 -12.29
CA ASP A 216 14.13 11.34 -12.14
C ASP A 216 13.43 10.34 -13.07
N LEU A 217 12.10 10.43 -13.21
CA LEU A 217 11.32 9.56 -14.10
C LEU A 217 11.71 9.75 -15.57
N GLN A 218 11.90 10.99 -16.03
CA GLN A 218 12.36 11.28 -17.40
C GLN A 218 13.75 10.66 -17.68
N GLN A 219 14.63 10.64 -16.67
CA GLN A 219 15.98 10.05 -16.77
C GLN A 219 15.98 8.51 -16.83
N MET A 220 14.87 7.83 -16.49
CA MET A 220 14.76 6.35 -16.52
C MET A 220 15.14 5.78 -17.90
N SER A 221 14.80 6.47 -18.99
CA SER A 221 15.14 6.09 -20.37
C SER A 221 16.65 5.99 -20.63
N SER A 222 17.47 6.64 -19.81
CA SER A 222 18.93 6.67 -19.91
C SER A 222 19.66 5.77 -18.89
N ALA A 223 18.92 5.09 -18.00
CA ALA A 223 19.51 4.23 -16.98
C ALA A 223 19.97 2.88 -17.56
N ASP A 224 21.19 2.46 -17.21
CA ASP A 224 21.77 1.15 -17.57
C ASP A 224 20.85 -0.03 -17.23
N HIS A 225 20.21 0.02 -16.05
CA HIS A 225 19.34 -1.03 -15.53
C HIS A 225 18.33 -0.45 -14.55
N SER A 226 17.03 -0.59 -14.82
CA SER A 226 15.96 -0.24 -13.90
C SER A 226 15.07 -1.44 -13.60
N VAL A 227 14.63 -1.57 -12.34
CA VAL A 227 13.65 -2.58 -11.91
C VAL A 227 12.47 -1.94 -11.20
N LEU A 228 11.27 -2.17 -11.73
CA LEU A 228 10.01 -1.74 -11.13
C LEU A 228 9.51 -2.81 -10.14
N TRP A 229 9.24 -2.42 -8.90
CA TRP A 229 8.63 -3.27 -7.88
C TRP A 229 7.15 -2.95 -7.75
N CYS A 230 6.30 -3.88 -8.23
CA CYS A 230 4.87 -3.66 -8.40
C CYS A 230 4.01 -4.72 -7.69
N GLU A 231 2.90 -4.26 -7.14
CA GLU A 231 1.82 -5.02 -6.53
C GLU A 231 0.60 -5.06 -7.47
N ALA A 232 -0.43 -5.80 -7.08
CA ALA A 232 -1.62 -5.98 -7.90
C ALA A 232 -2.68 -4.87 -7.74
N ASP A 233 -2.44 -3.88 -6.88
CA ASP A 233 -3.44 -2.90 -6.46
C ASP A 233 -3.50 -1.63 -7.34
N ALA A 234 -4.46 -0.75 -7.05
CA ALA A 234 -4.69 0.46 -7.83
C ALA A 234 -3.58 1.52 -7.70
N TYR A 235 -2.93 1.68 -6.55
CA TYR A 235 -1.82 2.62 -6.40
C TYR A 235 -0.62 2.14 -7.24
N ASP A 236 -0.31 0.85 -7.13
CA ASP A 236 0.81 0.23 -7.82
C ASP A 236 0.64 0.13 -9.33
N GLN A 237 -0.54 -0.28 -9.80
CA GLN A 237 -0.80 -0.39 -11.23
C GLN A 237 -0.95 1.00 -11.89
N LEU A 238 -1.41 2.02 -11.17
CA LEU A 238 -1.40 3.41 -11.68
C LEU A 238 0.02 3.99 -11.74
N PHE A 239 0.85 3.74 -10.72
CA PHE A 239 2.28 4.03 -10.76
C PHE A 239 2.97 3.37 -11.96
N LEU A 240 2.68 2.09 -12.21
CA LEU A 240 3.23 1.32 -13.32
C LEU A 240 2.85 1.92 -14.69
N ILE A 241 1.56 2.17 -14.93
CA ILE A 241 1.14 2.72 -16.23
C ILE A 241 1.62 4.16 -16.44
N ARG A 242 1.69 5.00 -15.39
CA ARG A 242 2.30 6.35 -15.51
C ARG A 242 3.77 6.24 -15.85
N THR A 243 4.49 5.35 -15.17
CA THR A 243 5.92 5.14 -15.36
C THR A 243 6.22 4.71 -16.80
N LEU A 244 5.54 3.67 -17.29
CA LEU A 244 5.73 3.18 -18.64
C LEU A 244 5.23 4.20 -19.69
N ALA A 245 4.08 4.84 -19.49
CA ALA A 245 3.56 5.83 -20.44
C ALA A 245 4.41 7.09 -20.56
N ALA A 246 5.29 7.38 -19.59
CA ALA A 246 6.26 8.48 -19.64
C ALA A 246 7.51 8.17 -20.47
N LEU A 247 7.79 6.89 -20.77
CA LEU A 247 8.95 6.50 -21.59
C LEU A 247 8.65 6.80 -23.06
N GLU A 248 9.58 7.45 -23.76
CA GLU A 248 9.51 7.66 -25.21
C GLU A 248 9.78 6.34 -25.98
N GLN A 249 10.76 5.58 -25.50
CA GLN A 249 11.19 4.29 -26.02
C GLN A 249 11.61 3.37 -24.85
N LEU A 250 11.59 2.05 -25.06
CA LEU A 250 11.99 1.10 -24.02
C LEU A 250 13.49 1.23 -23.69
N PRO A 251 13.89 1.35 -22.40
CA PRO A 251 15.30 1.33 -22.00
C PRO A 251 15.94 -0.03 -22.29
N ALA A 252 17.26 -0.06 -22.49
CA ALA A 252 18.00 -1.28 -22.85
C ALA A 252 17.82 -2.45 -21.85
N ARG A 253 17.59 -2.13 -20.56
CA ARG A 253 17.29 -3.12 -19.51
C ARG A 253 16.32 -2.56 -18.48
N LEU A 254 15.03 -2.58 -18.83
CA LEU A 254 13.93 -2.35 -17.90
C LEU A 254 13.26 -3.67 -17.54
N GLU A 255 13.22 -4.01 -16.26
CA GLU A 255 12.57 -5.21 -15.74
C GLU A 255 11.47 -4.86 -14.72
N ILE A 256 10.53 -5.77 -14.52
CA ILE A 256 9.45 -5.67 -13.54
C ILE A 256 9.36 -6.92 -12.67
N ILE A 257 9.20 -6.71 -11.38
CA ILE A 257 8.73 -7.72 -10.41
C ILE A 257 7.29 -7.36 -10.08
N GLN A 258 6.33 -8.22 -10.42
CA GLN A 258 4.91 -7.99 -10.14
C GLN A 258 4.33 -9.14 -9.32
N VAL A 259 3.75 -8.82 -8.16
CA VAL A 259 3.18 -9.81 -7.22
C VAL A 259 1.75 -9.48 -6.81
N SER A 260 0.88 -10.49 -6.85
CA SER A 260 -0.51 -10.41 -6.36
C SER A 260 -0.77 -11.24 -5.10
N GLN A 261 0.15 -12.15 -4.77
CA GLN A 261 0.05 -13.10 -3.68
C GLN A 261 1.44 -13.63 -3.33
N ILE A 262 1.66 -13.99 -2.07
CA ILE A 262 2.90 -14.61 -1.61
C ILE A 262 2.54 -15.90 -0.83
N PRO A 263 3.10 -17.06 -1.17
CA PRO A 263 2.88 -18.29 -0.41
C PRO A 263 3.24 -18.11 1.07
N GLY A 264 2.47 -18.72 1.98
CA GLY A 264 2.60 -18.50 3.42
C GLY A 264 1.94 -17.22 3.96
N VAL A 265 1.53 -16.29 3.09
CA VAL A 265 0.78 -15.09 3.45
C VAL A 265 -0.71 -15.30 3.18
N GLN A 266 -1.52 -15.35 4.24
CA GLN A 266 -2.98 -15.52 4.11
C GLN A 266 -3.67 -14.29 3.48
N ARG A 267 -3.16 -13.09 3.79
CA ARG A 267 -3.68 -11.82 3.32
C ARG A 267 -2.51 -10.94 2.91
N PHE A 268 -2.32 -10.79 1.61
CA PHE A 268 -1.29 -9.93 1.04
C PHE A 268 -1.84 -8.49 0.98
N ILE A 269 -1.20 -7.58 1.72
CA ILE A 269 -1.50 -6.14 1.70
C ILE A 269 -0.47 -5.43 0.82
N GLY A 270 0.80 -5.82 0.88
CA GLY A 270 1.84 -5.31 -0.02
C GLY A 270 3.25 -5.85 0.25
N ILE A 271 4.21 -5.55 -0.65
CA ILE A 271 5.60 -6.02 -0.60
C ILE A 271 6.30 -5.51 0.67
N GLY A 272 6.01 -4.29 1.13
CA GLY A 272 6.54 -3.75 2.38
C GLY A 272 6.16 -4.54 3.65
N GLN A 273 5.26 -5.53 3.57
CA GLN A 273 5.00 -6.44 4.69
C GLN A 273 5.98 -7.62 4.76
N LEU A 274 6.72 -7.89 3.69
CA LEU A 274 7.55 -9.09 3.52
C LEU A 274 8.90 -8.99 4.24
N ALA A 275 9.43 -10.14 4.66
CA ALA A 275 10.79 -10.23 5.17
C ALA A 275 11.82 -10.02 4.04
N PRO A 276 13.05 -9.52 4.35
CA PRO A 276 14.11 -9.31 3.36
C PRO A 276 14.39 -10.53 2.46
N ASP A 277 14.34 -11.74 3.02
CA ASP A 277 14.55 -13.00 2.30
C ASP A 277 13.54 -13.22 1.15
N LEU A 278 12.32 -12.72 1.30
CA LEU A 278 11.30 -12.82 0.25
C LEU A 278 11.61 -11.86 -0.90
N LEU A 279 12.27 -10.72 -0.65
CA LEU A 279 12.72 -9.83 -1.73
C LEU A 279 13.87 -10.47 -2.53
N ALA A 280 14.82 -11.11 -1.84
CA ALA A 280 15.87 -11.91 -2.49
C ALA A 280 15.27 -13.08 -3.30
N TRP A 281 14.21 -13.72 -2.80
CA TRP A 281 13.50 -14.79 -3.52
C TRP A 281 12.66 -14.28 -4.70
N LEU A 282 12.12 -13.07 -4.65
CA LEU A 282 11.43 -12.42 -5.78
C LEU A 282 12.41 -11.92 -6.85
N TRP A 283 13.65 -11.61 -6.47
CA TRP A 283 14.66 -11.08 -7.38
C TRP A 283 14.98 -11.92 -8.64
N PRO A 284 15.04 -13.26 -8.63
CA PRO A 284 15.17 -14.03 -9.87
C PRO A 284 13.89 -14.06 -10.73
N GLN A 285 12.74 -13.61 -10.22
CA GLN A 285 11.43 -13.75 -10.88
C GLN A 285 11.04 -12.53 -11.73
N ARG A 286 11.93 -11.54 -11.86
CA ARG A 286 11.72 -10.35 -12.72
C ARG A 286 11.55 -10.76 -14.17
N LYS A 287 10.83 -9.94 -14.91
CA LYS A 287 10.61 -10.10 -16.35
C LYS A 287 11.04 -8.83 -17.05
N ALA A 288 11.63 -8.95 -18.23
CA ALA A 288 11.84 -7.79 -19.09
C ALA A 288 10.48 -7.14 -19.40
N VAL A 289 10.43 -5.81 -19.33
CA VAL A 289 9.28 -5.05 -19.84
C VAL A 289 9.30 -5.14 -21.37
N THR A 290 8.13 -5.25 -21.99
CA THR A 290 8.00 -5.41 -23.45
C THR A 290 7.33 -4.19 -24.09
N GLU A 291 7.51 -4.03 -25.40
CA GLU A 291 6.78 -3.02 -26.20
C GLU A 291 5.25 -3.19 -26.09
N GLU A 292 4.75 -4.41 -25.89
CA GLU A 292 3.32 -4.66 -25.65
C GLU A 292 2.86 -4.06 -24.32
N MET A 293 3.64 -4.25 -23.24
CA MET A 293 3.37 -3.62 -21.93
C MET A 293 3.43 -2.08 -22.04
N LEU A 294 4.40 -1.55 -22.78
CA LEU A 294 4.55 -0.10 -23.01
C LEU A 294 3.35 0.47 -23.78
N HIS A 295 2.89 -0.20 -24.83
CA HIS A 295 1.73 0.19 -25.61
C HIS A 295 0.44 0.15 -24.78
N LEU A 296 0.21 -0.94 -24.03
CA LEU A 296 -0.93 -1.08 -23.12
C LEU A 296 -0.91 -0.01 -22.02
N ALA A 297 0.24 0.28 -21.43
CA ALA A 297 0.37 1.32 -20.42
C ALA A 297 0.01 2.71 -20.96
N ARG A 298 0.43 3.05 -22.19
CA ARG A 298 0.04 4.31 -22.86
C ARG A 298 -1.47 4.39 -23.09
N GLN A 299 -2.11 3.30 -23.55
CA GLN A 299 -3.56 3.25 -23.70
C GLN A 299 -4.28 3.44 -22.36
N ALA A 300 -3.88 2.69 -21.33
CA ALA A 300 -4.47 2.75 -20.00
C ALA A 300 -4.27 4.12 -19.34
N TRP A 301 -3.09 4.75 -19.50
CA TRP A 301 -2.82 6.08 -18.98
C TRP A 301 -3.69 7.15 -19.67
N ALA A 302 -3.81 7.10 -21.01
CA ALA A 302 -4.67 8.01 -21.76
C ALA A 302 -6.16 7.84 -21.40
N ALA A 303 -6.61 6.59 -21.19
CA ALA A 303 -7.96 6.30 -20.72
C ALA A 303 -8.20 6.78 -19.29
N TYR A 304 -7.23 6.60 -18.39
CA TYR A 304 -7.31 7.05 -16.99
C TYR A 304 -7.34 8.59 -16.88
N CYS A 305 -6.61 9.28 -17.76
CA CYS A 305 -6.59 10.75 -17.83
C CYS A 305 -7.82 11.38 -18.51
N ASN A 306 -8.76 10.57 -19.02
CA ASN A 306 -9.92 11.04 -19.76
C ASN A 306 -11.05 11.48 -18.80
N ALA A 307 -11.82 12.49 -19.21
CA ALA A 307 -13.01 12.94 -18.48
C ALA A 307 -14.19 11.95 -18.58
N SER A 308 -14.13 10.99 -19.51
CA SER A 308 -15.04 9.85 -19.59
C SER A 308 -14.33 8.54 -19.19
N PRO A 309 -14.87 7.78 -18.22
CA PRO A 309 -14.30 6.50 -17.80
C PRO A 309 -14.66 5.33 -18.74
N VAL A 310 -15.33 5.56 -19.87
CA VAL A 310 -15.80 4.48 -20.77
C VAL A 310 -14.64 3.63 -21.29
N ALA A 311 -13.61 4.25 -21.87
CA ALA A 311 -12.42 3.53 -22.36
C ALA A 311 -11.65 2.82 -21.22
N LEU A 312 -11.64 3.43 -20.02
CA LEU A 312 -11.02 2.82 -18.84
C LEU A 312 -11.78 1.55 -18.43
N ALA A 313 -13.11 1.58 -18.48
CA ALA A 313 -13.96 0.43 -18.19
C ALA A 313 -13.86 -0.67 -19.25
N GLU A 314 -13.67 -0.33 -20.53
CA GLU A 314 -13.41 -1.32 -21.59
C GLU A 314 -12.09 -2.08 -21.35
N LEU A 315 -11.01 -1.36 -21.02
CA LEU A 315 -9.73 -1.95 -20.65
C LEU A 315 -9.83 -2.80 -19.37
N ALA A 316 -10.58 -2.33 -18.36
CA ALA A 316 -10.77 -3.02 -17.08
C ALA A 316 -11.59 -4.32 -17.20
N HIS A 317 -12.54 -4.38 -18.14
CA HIS A 317 -13.35 -5.58 -18.39
C HIS A 317 -12.69 -6.60 -19.34
N THR A 318 -11.54 -6.25 -19.93
CA THR A 318 -10.82 -7.10 -20.87
C THR A 318 -9.58 -7.66 -20.18
N ALA A 319 -9.34 -8.97 -20.31
CA ALA A 319 -8.11 -9.57 -19.78
C ALA A 319 -6.89 -8.97 -20.49
N GLN A 320 -5.86 -8.62 -19.72
CA GLN A 320 -4.63 -8.00 -20.21
C GLN A 320 -3.43 -8.94 -19.97
N PRO A 321 -3.09 -9.86 -20.91
CA PRO A 321 -2.09 -10.90 -20.65
C PRO A 321 -0.68 -10.36 -20.37
N SER A 322 -0.32 -9.24 -20.98
CA SER A 322 0.97 -8.55 -20.77
C SER A 322 1.07 -7.87 -19.39
N LEU A 323 -0.03 -7.31 -18.86
CA LEU A 323 -0.11 -6.72 -17.52
C LEU A 323 -1.29 -7.33 -16.73
N PRO A 324 -1.18 -8.58 -16.23
CA PRO A 324 -2.33 -9.35 -15.74
C PRO A 324 -2.97 -8.80 -14.46
N CYS A 325 -2.29 -7.90 -13.74
CA CYS A 325 -2.83 -7.21 -12.57
C CYS A 325 -3.61 -5.93 -12.92
N LEU A 326 -3.43 -5.38 -14.13
CA LEU A 326 -3.96 -4.07 -14.49
C LEU A 326 -5.49 -4.07 -14.52
N ALA A 327 -6.12 -5.01 -15.24
CA ALA A 327 -7.58 -5.05 -15.36
C ALA A 327 -8.29 -5.16 -13.98
N PRO A 328 -7.91 -6.09 -13.07
CA PRO A 328 -8.44 -6.11 -11.70
C PRO A 328 -8.24 -4.80 -10.92
N ALA A 329 -7.08 -4.17 -11.02
CA ALA A 329 -6.80 -2.90 -10.36
C ALA A 329 -7.67 -1.75 -10.91
N LEU A 330 -7.87 -1.70 -12.23
CA LEU A 330 -8.74 -0.71 -12.87
C LEU A 330 -10.23 -0.95 -12.54
N LEU A 331 -10.69 -2.20 -12.45
CA LEU A 331 -12.03 -2.53 -11.94
C LEU A 331 -12.22 -2.07 -10.49
N ARG A 332 -11.18 -2.18 -9.65
CA ARG A 332 -11.22 -1.62 -8.29
C ARG A 332 -11.22 -0.09 -8.30
N GLN A 333 -10.40 0.55 -9.12
CA GLN A 333 -10.30 2.00 -9.20
C GLN A 333 -11.58 2.66 -9.74
N LEU A 334 -12.28 2.02 -10.69
CA LEU A 334 -13.58 2.46 -11.18
C LEU A 334 -14.64 2.53 -10.07
N GLN A 335 -14.49 1.74 -9.01
CA GLN A 335 -15.37 1.77 -7.84
C GLN A 335 -15.13 2.95 -6.90
N GLU A 336 -14.20 3.86 -7.22
CA GLU A 336 -14.14 5.19 -6.58
C GLU A 336 -15.11 6.21 -7.19
N LEU A 337 -15.68 5.90 -8.37
CA LEU A 337 -16.82 6.64 -8.92
C LEU A 337 -18.08 6.39 -8.06
N PRO A 338 -19.05 7.32 -8.05
CA PRO A 338 -20.33 7.11 -7.40
C PRO A 338 -21.04 5.84 -7.89
N GLY A 339 -21.51 4.99 -6.97
CA GLY A 339 -22.45 3.92 -7.30
C GLY A 339 -23.81 4.47 -7.71
N VAL A 340 -24.52 3.79 -8.61
CA VAL A 340 -25.86 4.21 -9.09
C VAL A 340 -26.91 4.39 -7.98
N ASP A 341 -26.86 3.55 -6.93
CA ASP A 341 -27.92 3.48 -5.92
C ASP A 341 -27.77 4.52 -4.78
N ASP A 342 -26.56 4.69 -4.25
CA ASP A 342 -26.25 5.50 -3.07
C ASP A 342 -25.27 6.66 -3.33
N GLY A 343 -24.61 6.67 -4.50
CA GLY A 343 -23.60 7.67 -4.86
C GLY A 343 -22.26 7.55 -4.11
N LEU A 344 -22.04 6.49 -3.33
CA LEU A 344 -20.79 6.25 -2.60
C LEU A 344 -19.74 5.58 -3.48
N SER A 345 -18.46 5.81 -3.19
CA SER A 345 -17.41 4.88 -3.62
C SER A 345 -17.47 3.57 -2.84
N LEU A 346 -16.79 2.53 -3.31
CA LEU A 346 -16.60 1.31 -2.51
C LEU A 346 -15.84 1.59 -1.21
N THR A 347 -14.79 2.42 -1.22
CA THR A 347 -14.06 2.80 0.00
C THR A 347 -14.99 3.42 1.04
N GLU A 348 -15.84 4.36 0.62
CA GLU A 348 -16.80 5.03 1.51
C GLU A 348 -17.89 4.07 1.98
N ARG A 349 -18.45 3.25 1.08
CA ARG A 349 -19.48 2.26 1.40
C ARG A 349 -19.00 1.23 2.41
N LEU A 350 -17.80 0.67 2.23
CA LEU A 350 -17.20 -0.26 3.19
C LEU A 350 -16.99 0.41 4.56
N SER A 351 -16.52 1.66 4.58
CA SER A 351 -16.32 2.43 5.81
C SER A 351 -17.63 2.66 6.57
N LEU A 352 -18.68 3.05 5.84
CA LEU A 352 -20.02 3.25 6.39
C LEU A 352 -20.64 1.94 6.88
N GLN A 353 -20.43 0.83 6.18
CA GLN A 353 -20.86 -0.51 6.61
C GLN A 353 -20.20 -0.92 7.94
N CYS A 354 -18.87 -0.77 8.07
CA CYS A 354 -18.16 -1.06 9.32
C CYS A 354 -18.78 -0.34 10.52
N ILE A 355 -18.99 0.98 10.39
CA ILE A 355 -19.55 1.82 11.45
C ILE A 355 -21.04 1.50 11.70
N SER A 356 -21.79 1.13 10.64
CA SER A 356 -23.19 0.72 10.80
C SER A 356 -23.34 -0.61 11.54
N GLU A 357 -22.43 -1.55 11.35
CA GLU A 357 -22.46 -2.89 11.98
C GLU A 357 -21.91 -2.89 13.40
N ALA A 358 -20.80 -2.19 13.65
CA ALA A 358 -20.11 -2.19 14.94
C ALA A 358 -20.52 -1.02 15.86
N GLY A 359 -21.20 0.00 15.33
CA GLY A 359 -21.45 1.26 16.03
C GLY A 359 -20.26 2.21 15.93
N ALA A 360 -20.02 3.00 16.98
CA ALA A 360 -18.93 3.97 16.98
C ALA A 360 -17.56 3.27 16.99
N MET A 361 -16.71 3.58 16.01
CA MET A 361 -15.37 3.00 15.81
C MET A 361 -14.34 4.12 15.67
N THR A 362 -13.08 3.91 16.04
CA THR A 362 -12.04 4.90 15.71
C THR A 362 -11.62 4.81 14.24
N PHE A 363 -11.11 5.91 13.68
CA PHE A 363 -10.51 5.93 12.33
C PHE A 363 -9.58 4.74 12.07
N GLY A 364 -8.64 4.48 12.99
CA GLY A 364 -7.68 3.38 12.89
C GLY A 364 -8.33 2.00 12.96
N GLN A 365 -9.46 1.85 13.66
CA GLN A 365 -10.22 0.59 13.68
C GLN A 365 -10.96 0.36 12.35
N VAL A 366 -11.56 1.40 11.76
CA VAL A 366 -12.22 1.30 10.45
C VAL A 366 -11.18 0.99 9.36
N PHE A 367 -10.06 1.71 9.33
CA PHE A 367 -8.97 1.47 8.37
C PHE A 367 -8.39 0.06 8.49
N ALA A 368 -8.16 -0.43 9.71
CA ALA A 368 -7.69 -1.79 9.94
C ALA A 368 -8.72 -2.85 9.50
N GLU A 369 -10.02 -2.65 9.76
CA GLU A 369 -11.10 -3.55 9.34
C GLU A 369 -11.21 -3.64 7.81
N LEU A 370 -11.10 -2.50 7.10
CA LEU A 370 -11.02 -2.47 5.64
C LEU A 370 -9.80 -3.26 5.14
N THR A 371 -8.61 -2.88 5.59
CA THR A 371 -7.33 -3.44 5.11
C THR A 371 -7.22 -4.94 5.40
N ASP A 372 -7.42 -5.36 6.66
CA ASP A 372 -7.24 -6.76 7.07
C ASP A 372 -8.33 -7.70 6.50
N LYS A 373 -9.55 -7.21 6.21
CA LYS A 373 -10.72 -8.09 5.97
C LYS A 373 -11.64 -7.74 4.80
N ARG A 374 -12.00 -6.47 4.57
CA ARG A 374 -13.16 -6.12 3.72
C ARG A 374 -12.83 -5.59 2.34
N GLU A 375 -11.76 -4.82 2.22
CA GLU A 375 -11.31 -4.25 0.95
C GLU A 375 -10.85 -5.38 0.02
N PRO A 376 -11.50 -5.68 -1.12
CA PRO A 376 -11.06 -6.79 -1.98
C PRO A 376 -9.59 -6.68 -2.41
N LEU A 377 -9.10 -5.47 -2.69
CA LEU A 377 -7.76 -5.22 -3.22
C LEU A 377 -7.14 -3.96 -2.55
N PRO A 378 -6.49 -4.10 -1.37
CA PRO A 378 -5.96 -2.96 -0.61
C PRO A 378 -4.93 -2.16 -1.41
N PHE A 379 -5.10 -0.83 -1.41
CA PHE A 379 -4.22 0.13 -2.09
C PHE A 379 -3.98 1.43 -1.29
N LEU A 380 -4.65 1.57 -0.13
CA LEU A 380 -4.66 2.81 0.64
C LEU A 380 -3.64 2.79 1.77
N GLY A 381 -2.82 3.84 1.84
CA GLY A 381 -2.20 4.27 3.08
C GLY A 381 -3.23 4.85 4.06
N ASP A 382 -2.88 4.87 5.34
CA ASP A 382 -3.72 5.40 6.43
C ASP A 382 -4.04 6.90 6.24
N MET A 383 -3.06 7.69 5.80
CA MET A 383 -3.24 9.09 5.45
C MET A 383 -4.14 9.30 4.23
N MET A 384 -4.08 8.41 3.23
CA MET A 384 -4.94 8.46 2.04
C MET A 384 -6.39 8.16 2.43
N PHE A 385 -6.59 7.15 3.28
CA PHE A 385 -7.88 6.85 3.87
C PHE A 385 -8.45 8.03 4.67
N HIS A 386 -7.65 8.65 5.55
CA HIS A 386 -8.06 9.84 6.30
C HIS A 386 -8.49 10.99 5.37
N ALA A 387 -7.72 11.26 4.32
CA ALA A 387 -8.04 12.27 3.31
C ALA A 387 -9.34 11.95 2.56
N MET A 388 -9.54 10.69 2.12
CA MET A 388 -10.77 10.24 1.46
C MET A 388 -12.01 10.33 2.33
N MET A 389 -11.89 10.19 3.66
CA MET A 389 -13.03 10.32 4.58
C MET A 389 -13.40 11.77 4.91
N ARG A 390 -12.51 12.76 4.69
CA ARG A 390 -12.79 14.18 5.03
C ARG A 390 -14.07 14.73 4.40
N PRO A 391 -14.39 14.53 3.10
CA PRO A 391 -15.62 15.07 2.51
C PRO A 391 -16.91 14.56 3.18
N LEU A 392 -16.88 13.37 3.80
CA LEU A 392 -18.03 12.76 4.49
C LEU A 392 -18.21 13.28 5.93
N ILE A 393 -17.23 14.01 6.45
CA ILE A 393 -17.17 14.55 7.83
C ILE A 393 -17.27 16.08 7.81
N ASP A 394 -16.56 16.74 6.89
CA ASP A 394 -16.44 18.19 6.81
C ASP A 394 -17.54 18.85 5.94
N SER A 395 -18.42 18.06 5.32
CA SER A 395 -19.60 18.58 4.64
C SER A 395 -20.61 19.16 5.65
N PRO A 396 -21.23 20.33 5.39
CA PRO A 396 -22.38 20.82 6.16
C PRO A 396 -23.48 19.77 6.36
N THR A 397 -23.64 18.86 5.40
CA THR A 397 -24.51 17.67 5.44
C THR A 397 -23.68 16.40 5.51
N ALA A 398 -22.93 16.23 6.60
CA ALA A 398 -22.04 15.10 6.83
C ALA A 398 -22.75 13.74 6.91
N LEU A 399 -22.09 12.68 6.43
CA LEU A 399 -22.50 11.28 6.61
C LEU A 399 -21.94 10.69 7.91
N MET A 400 -20.87 11.26 8.44
CA MET A 400 -20.18 10.83 9.66
C MET A 400 -19.91 12.01 10.60
N ILE A 401 -19.98 11.76 11.90
CA ILE A 401 -19.51 12.67 12.96
C ILE A 401 -18.18 12.14 13.48
N GLU A 402 -17.17 13.02 13.49
CA GLU A 402 -15.89 12.84 14.17
C GLU A 402 -15.98 13.39 15.61
N SER A 403 -15.63 12.58 16.61
CA SER A 403 -15.52 13.02 18.02
C SER A 403 -14.10 12.84 18.57
N ASP A 404 -13.87 13.37 19.77
CA ASP A 404 -12.59 13.28 20.49
C ASP A 404 -11.42 13.93 19.75
N THR A 405 -11.68 15.03 19.04
CA THR A 405 -10.72 15.80 18.21
C THR A 405 -9.43 16.24 18.93
N ARG A 406 -9.44 16.26 20.27
CA ARG A 406 -8.25 16.41 21.15
C ARG A 406 -7.22 15.27 21.04
N LEU A 407 -7.61 14.11 20.49
CA LEU A 407 -6.73 12.97 20.25
C LEU A 407 -6.08 13.08 18.88
N GLU A 408 -4.99 12.32 18.68
CA GLU A 408 -4.45 12.03 17.35
C GLU A 408 -5.52 11.36 16.47
N TRP A 409 -5.56 11.72 15.19
CA TRP A 409 -6.63 11.34 14.27
C TRP A 409 -6.99 9.83 14.26
N PRO A 410 -6.05 8.85 14.35
CA PRO A 410 -6.42 7.44 14.28
C PRO A 410 -7.23 6.94 15.49
N ARG A 411 -7.19 7.69 16.60
CA ARG A 411 -7.90 7.39 17.86
C ARG A 411 -9.22 8.13 18.02
N ARG A 412 -9.52 9.08 17.13
CA ARG A 412 -10.79 9.82 17.10
C ARG A 412 -11.92 8.91 16.66
N SER A 413 -13.09 9.06 17.26
CA SER A 413 -14.24 8.20 17.01
C SER A 413 -15.07 8.71 15.83
N LEU A 414 -15.60 7.77 15.05
CA LEU A 414 -16.49 7.98 13.92
C LEU A 414 -17.84 7.32 14.21
N LYS A 415 -18.93 8.03 13.91
CA LYS A 415 -20.31 7.53 14.00
C LYS A 415 -21.13 8.03 12.81
N LEU A 416 -22.01 7.19 12.26
CA LEU A 416 -22.93 7.62 11.20
C LEU A 416 -23.94 8.66 11.68
N THR A 417 -24.23 9.64 10.83
CA THR A 417 -25.40 10.52 10.95
C THR A 417 -26.67 9.80 10.46
N PRO A 418 -27.88 10.33 10.73
CA PRO A 418 -29.10 9.83 10.10
C PRO A 418 -29.04 9.87 8.56
N LEU A 419 -28.35 10.87 7.98
CA LEU A 419 -28.12 10.93 6.54
C LEU A 419 -27.17 9.82 6.08
N GLY A 420 -26.07 9.57 6.80
CA GLY A 420 -25.16 8.45 6.51
C GLY A 420 -25.87 7.08 6.50
N GLN A 421 -26.82 6.88 7.42
CA GLN A 421 -27.67 5.68 7.44
C GLN A 421 -28.66 5.63 6.26
N GLN A 422 -29.23 6.76 5.86
CA GLN A 422 -30.14 6.83 4.70
C GLN A 422 -29.41 6.58 3.39
N VAL A 423 -28.23 7.19 3.20
CA VAL A 423 -27.36 6.97 2.04
C VAL A 423 -26.94 5.51 1.95
N LEU A 424 -26.42 4.93 3.04
CA LEU A 424 -26.03 3.51 3.06
C LEU A 424 -27.21 2.55 2.78
N ALA A 425 -28.44 2.96 3.09
CA ALA A 425 -29.66 2.21 2.79
C ALA A 425 -30.26 2.53 1.40
N ALA A 426 -29.53 3.23 0.51
CA ALA A 426 -29.97 3.69 -0.81
C ALA A 426 -31.30 4.50 -0.78
N LYS A 427 -31.51 5.28 0.28
CA LYS A 427 -32.67 6.19 0.46
C LYS A 427 -32.33 7.66 0.20
N ALA A 428 -31.05 7.96 0.02
CA ALA A 428 -30.49 9.26 -0.30
C ALA A 428 -29.23 9.06 -1.15
N TYR A 429 -28.89 10.02 -2.01
CA TYR A 429 -27.77 9.91 -2.95
C TYR A 429 -26.65 10.89 -2.57
N TRP A 430 -25.47 10.38 -2.24
CA TRP A 430 -24.41 11.20 -1.61
C TRP A 430 -23.99 12.47 -2.40
N PRO A 431 -23.77 12.43 -3.73
CA PRO A 431 -23.44 13.62 -4.52
C PRO A 431 -24.46 14.76 -4.44
N ASP A 432 -25.71 14.52 -4.04
CA ASP A 432 -26.73 15.56 -3.84
C ASP A 432 -26.49 16.37 -2.53
N TYR A 433 -25.62 15.88 -1.64
CA TYR A 433 -25.27 16.46 -0.32
C TYR A 433 -23.77 16.75 -0.14
N CYS A 434 -22.95 16.47 -1.14
CA CYS A 434 -21.51 16.76 -1.13
C CYS A 434 -21.27 18.17 -1.65
N HIS A 435 -20.35 18.91 -1.02
CA HIS A 435 -19.97 20.28 -1.45
C HIS A 435 -18.55 20.36 -2.04
N GLN A 436 -17.84 19.23 -2.15
CA GLN A 436 -16.47 19.17 -2.66
C GLN A 436 -16.46 18.35 -3.95
N ALA A 437 -15.68 18.79 -4.95
CA ALA A 437 -15.50 18.03 -6.17
C ALA A 437 -14.65 16.78 -5.90
N ARG A 438 -15.10 15.62 -6.39
CA ARG A 438 -14.30 14.37 -6.39
C ARG A 438 -13.62 14.20 -7.74
N TRP A 439 -12.45 13.57 -7.71
CA TRP A 439 -11.74 13.13 -8.89
C TRP A 439 -11.42 11.64 -8.83
N VAL A 440 -11.62 10.95 -9.96
CA VAL A 440 -11.21 9.56 -10.19
C VAL A 440 -10.51 9.55 -11.54
N GLY A 441 -9.18 9.62 -11.53
CA GLY A 441 -8.42 9.88 -12.74
C GLY A 441 -8.73 11.27 -13.32
N GLY A 442 -9.05 11.31 -14.61
CA GLY A 442 -9.52 12.50 -15.32
C GLY A 442 -11.00 12.81 -15.12
N VAL A 443 -11.77 11.92 -14.47
CA VAL A 443 -13.20 12.11 -14.24
C VAL A 443 -13.42 13.01 -13.04
N CYS A 444 -14.06 14.17 -13.27
CA CYS A 444 -14.50 15.08 -12.22
C CYS A 444 -15.98 14.84 -11.91
N ILE A 445 -16.32 14.65 -10.63
CA ILE A 445 -17.68 14.71 -10.11
C ILE A 445 -17.84 16.04 -9.38
N GLN A 446 -18.58 16.98 -9.98
CA GLN A 446 -18.89 18.26 -9.34
C GLN A 446 -20.28 18.23 -8.67
N PRO A 447 -20.43 18.75 -7.44
CA PRO A 447 -21.71 18.93 -6.79
C PRO A 447 -22.76 19.62 -7.67
N GLY A 448 -23.97 19.06 -7.71
CA GLY A 448 -25.10 19.63 -8.47
C GLY A 448 -24.91 19.68 -9.99
N GLN A 449 -23.92 18.97 -10.55
CA GLN A 449 -23.71 18.85 -11.99
C GLN A 449 -23.96 17.41 -12.47
N PRO A 450 -24.30 17.22 -13.76
CA PRO A 450 -24.28 15.92 -14.40
C PRO A 450 -22.91 15.23 -14.26
N HIS A 451 -22.89 13.93 -14.01
CA HIS A 451 -21.64 13.21 -13.72
C HIS A 451 -21.69 11.71 -14.08
N TRP A 452 -20.51 11.10 -14.17
CA TRP A 452 -20.37 9.65 -14.32
C TRP A 452 -20.58 8.93 -12.99
N MET A 453 -21.31 7.84 -13.06
CA MET A 453 -21.52 6.85 -12.00
C MET A 453 -21.23 5.45 -12.55
N ILE A 454 -21.16 4.43 -11.69
CA ILE A 454 -21.02 3.02 -12.09
C ILE A 454 -22.21 2.17 -11.66
N ASP A 455 -22.62 1.25 -12.53
CA ASP A 455 -23.63 0.24 -12.21
C ASP A 455 -23.05 -0.96 -11.42
N LYS A 456 -23.93 -1.91 -11.06
CA LYS A 456 -23.56 -3.17 -10.40
C LYS A 456 -22.65 -4.10 -11.22
N HIS A 457 -22.45 -3.81 -12.50
CA HIS A 457 -21.54 -4.50 -13.41
C HIS A 457 -20.26 -3.67 -13.66
N LEU A 458 -20.02 -2.62 -12.87
CA LEU A 458 -18.88 -1.70 -12.98
C LEU A 458 -18.81 -0.97 -14.33
N ARG A 459 -19.94 -0.86 -15.03
CA ARG A 459 -20.05 -0.12 -16.29
C ARG A 459 -20.42 1.34 -16.01
N PRO A 460 -19.73 2.31 -16.64
CA PRO A 460 -20.09 3.71 -16.55
C PRO A 460 -21.48 4.00 -17.08
N LEU A 461 -22.23 4.77 -16.31
CA LEU A 461 -23.48 5.40 -16.71
C LEU A 461 -23.39 6.90 -16.47
N TRP A 462 -24.10 7.69 -17.28
CA TRP A 462 -24.19 9.13 -17.11
C TRP A 462 -25.45 9.49 -16.32
N ARG A 463 -25.29 10.22 -15.21
CA ARG A 463 -26.38 10.87 -14.49
C ARG A 463 -26.52 12.28 -15.04
N ALA A 464 -27.65 12.55 -15.69
CA ALA A 464 -28.00 13.85 -16.27
C ALA A 464 -28.55 14.84 -15.24
#